data_AF-A0A1I6VES0-F1
#
_entry.id   AF-A0A1I6VES0-F1
#
_cell.length_a   1.000
_cell.length_b   1.000
_cell.length_c   1.000
_cell.angle_alpha   90.00
_cell.angle_beta   90.00
_cell.angle_gamma   90.00
#
_symmetry.space_group_name_H-M   'P 1'
#
loop_
_entity.id
_entity.type
_entity.pdbx_description
1 polymer ?
#
loop_
_entity_poly.entity_id
_entity_poly.type
_entity_poly.pdbx_seq_one_letter_code
_entity_poly.pdbx_strand_id
1 'polypeptide(L)'
;MAQFCISFPPPSYQELFDQIKHLKPDFSKLKNLIPLIGLPIPIYIDISQYTNEISQMIQYWQSRLSVKTLMAMIQPMVDLLGLKLADLLPKIPFLNISIIELMEMDANVLRQQVKDTLKQHGQAFLDALSAFLPLPIYFGLSIPSFEINAMIKAIYNFSGAGLIELVKGLIDQVLSKLKINAVLTLPKLPTLKELQTMIVEMVKAKIETITGAVAEAFANEFEAVKKAVQVLKMDINAIFAMIQFPSLPVIKFPSPFYPDFSCLAFELREAMQMYMQAMMMAVMEKIVSFVKAVLSILNIQFPSICIDIPDKLDIPDNPNGT
;
A
#
# COMPACT_ATOMS: atom_id res chain seq x y z
N MET A 1 15.83 -13.45 17.97
CA MET A 1 15.79 -12.49 16.85
C MET A 1 15.59 -13.27 15.58
N ALA A 2 14.34 -13.41 15.16
CA ALA A 2 14.01 -13.95 13.85
C ALA A 2 14.18 -12.84 12.79
N GLN A 3 14.90 -13.16 11.73
CA GLN A 3 15.04 -12.29 10.56
C GLN A 3 13.96 -12.66 9.54
N PHE A 4 13.21 -11.66 9.09
CA PHE A 4 12.19 -11.81 8.06
C PHE A 4 12.61 -11.02 6.83
N CYS A 5 12.56 -11.66 5.67
CA CYS A 5 12.93 -11.02 4.40
C CYS A 5 11.74 -11.05 3.44
N ILE A 6 11.51 -9.94 2.75
CA ILE A 6 10.63 -9.90 1.58
C ILE A 6 11.46 -9.55 0.35
N SER A 7 11.22 -10.27 -0.74
CA SER A 7 11.84 -10.08 -2.05
C SER A 7 10.76 -10.03 -3.11
N PHE A 8 11.07 -9.61 -4.35
CA PHE A 8 10.08 -9.63 -5.43
C PHE A 8 10.05 -10.97 -6.19
N PRO A 9 8.86 -11.56 -6.42
CA PRO A 9 7.52 -11.06 -6.06
C PRO A 9 7.25 -11.12 -4.54
N PRO A 10 6.66 -10.06 -3.93
CA PRO A 10 6.44 -10.02 -2.50
C PRO A 10 5.35 -11.02 -2.09
N PRO A 11 5.46 -11.63 -0.91
CA PRO A 11 4.34 -12.36 -0.32
C PRO A 11 3.12 -11.44 -0.16
N SER A 12 1.93 -12.01 -0.23
CA SER A 12 0.68 -11.31 0.02
C SER A 12 0.62 -10.75 1.45
N TYR A 13 -0.22 -9.74 1.66
CA TYR A 13 -0.44 -9.21 3.01
C TYR A 13 -0.85 -10.29 4.01
N GLN A 14 -1.74 -11.21 3.61
CA GLN A 14 -2.18 -12.31 4.46
C GLN A 14 -1.00 -13.19 4.89
N GLU A 15 -0.13 -13.58 3.95
CA GLU A 15 1.04 -14.41 4.25
C GLU A 15 2.01 -13.69 5.20
N LEU A 16 2.27 -12.40 4.98
CA LEU A 16 3.13 -11.61 5.86
C LEU A 16 2.51 -11.45 7.25
N PHE A 17 1.20 -11.17 7.32
CA PHE A 17 0.48 -11.04 8.58
C PHE A 17 0.52 -12.35 9.37
N ASP A 18 0.26 -13.49 8.72
CA ASP A 18 0.30 -14.80 9.37
C ASP A 18 1.69 -15.17 9.91
N GLN A 19 2.76 -14.72 9.25
CA GLN A 19 4.14 -14.94 9.72
C GLN A 19 4.46 -14.15 11.00
N ILE A 20 3.89 -12.95 11.17
CA ILE A 20 4.33 -12.02 12.22
C ILE A 20 3.29 -11.72 13.30
N LYS A 21 2.01 -12.09 13.11
CA LYS A 21 0.91 -11.81 14.06
C LYS A 21 1.11 -12.38 15.47
N HIS A 22 1.98 -13.38 15.62
CA HIS A 22 2.30 -13.99 16.91
C HIS A 22 3.54 -13.38 17.57
N LEU A 23 4.38 -12.69 16.81
CA LEU A 23 5.56 -12.01 17.32
C LEU A 23 5.05 -10.76 18.03
N LYS A 24 5.29 -10.54 19.32
CA LYS A 24 4.92 -9.27 19.97
C LYS A 24 6.12 -8.30 19.95
N PRO A 25 6.53 -7.69 18.81
CA PRO A 25 7.71 -6.82 18.80
C PRO A 25 7.54 -5.64 19.73
N ASP A 26 8.67 -5.28 20.32
CA ASP A 26 8.83 -3.98 20.97
C ASP A 26 9.06 -2.91 19.89
N PHE A 27 7.98 -2.26 19.43
CA PHE A 27 8.04 -1.22 18.39
C PHE A 27 9.00 -0.07 18.74
N SER A 28 9.25 0.20 20.03
CA SER A 28 10.20 1.22 20.47
C SER A 28 11.66 0.87 20.14
N LYS A 29 11.96 -0.42 19.99
CA LYS A 29 13.27 -0.96 19.60
C LYS A 29 13.44 -1.11 18.09
N LEU A 30 12.40 -0.83 17.30
CA LEU A 30 12.45 -0.91 15.84
C LEU A 30 13.07 0.33 15.18
N LYS A 31 13.71 1.24 15.93
CA LYS A 31 14.36 2.44 15.36
C LYS A 31 15.34 2.12 14.24
N ASN A 32 16.01 0.98 14.33
CA ASN A 32 16.94 0.52 13.30
C ASN A 32 16.23 0.04 12.02
N LEU A 33 14.91 -0.19 12.05
CA LEU A 33 14.11 -0.55 10.89
C LEU A 33 13.66 0.68 10.07
N ILE A 34 13.68 1.89 10.64
CA ILE A 34 13.23 3.12 9.96
C ILE A 34 13.92 3.28 8.58
N PRO A 35 15.25 3.13 8.44
CA PRO A 35 15.92 3.25 7.16
C PRO A 35 15.59 2.11 6.19
N LEU A 36 15.10 0.96 6.68
CA LEU A 36 14.82 -0.23 5.88
C LEU A 36 13.41 -0.22 5.30
N ILE A 37 12.42 0.07 6.15
CA ILE A 37 10.99 -0.05 5.79
C ILE A 37 10.27 1.28 5.69
N GLY A 38 10.87 2.39 6.13
CA GLY A 38 10.31 3.74 5.96
C GLY A 38 9.15 4.04 6.89
N LEU A 39 9.08 3.29 7.99
CA LEU A 39 8.04 3.38 9.01
C LEU A 39 8.42 4.48 10.03
N PRO A 40 7.58 5.50 10.25
CA PRO A 40 7.81 6.45 11.34
C PRO A 40 7.67 5.76 12.70
N ILE A 41 8.49 6.17 13.68
CA ILE A 41 8.47 5.60 15.04
C ILE A 41 8.35 6.73 16.08
N PRO A 42 7.41 6.65 17.05
CA PRO A 42 6.36 5.62 17.13
C PRO A 42 5.40 5.71 15.94
N ILE A 43 4.79 4.58 15.56
CA ILE A 43 3.91 4.48 14.38
C ILE A 43 2.73 5.43 14.54
N TYR A 44 2.11 5.39 15.72
CA TYR A 44 1.14 6.37 16.17
C TYR A 44 1.70 7.09 17.40
N ILE A 45 1.50 8.40 17.50
CA ILE A 45 2.11 9.21 18.56
C ILE A 45 1.34 9.08 19.88
N ASP A 46 0.05 8.80 19.78
CA ASP A 46 -0.97 8.98 20.82
C ASP A 46 -1.65 7.68 21.26
N ILE A 47 -1.52 6.60 20.48
CA ILE A 47 -2.19 5.31 20.73
C ILE A 47 -1.21 4.17 20.39
N SER A 48 -1.23 3.06 21.12
CA SER A 48 -0.61 1.80 20.67
C SER A 48 -1.70 0.75 20.49
N GLN A 49 -1.80 0.22 19.27
CA GLN A 49 -2.73 -0.84 18.89
C GLN A 49 -1.97 -1.85 18.08
N TYR A 50 -1.69 -2.97 18.72
CA TYR A 50 -0.67 -3.91 18.28
C TYR A 50 -0.94 -4.46 16.88
N THR A 51 -2.17 -4.96 16.59
CA THR A 51 -2.45 -5.53 15.27
C THR A 51 -2.46 -4.47 14.16
N ASN A 52 -2.87 -3.25 14.49
CA ASN A 52 -2.82 -2.09 13.58
C ASN A 52 -1.37 -1.68 13.28
N GLU A 53 -0.50 -1.64 14.29
CA GLU A 53 0.92 -1.32 14.16
C GLU A 53 1.66 -2.37 13.30
N ILE A 54 1.34 -3.66 13.49
CA ILE A 54 1.82 -4.74 12.62
C ILE A 54 1.36 -4.53 11.18
N SER A 55 0.08 -4.19 10.97
CA SER A 55 -0.46 -3.91 9.64
C SER A 55 0.26 -2.74 8.95
N GLN A 56 0.50 -1.64 9.68
CA GLN A 56 1.27 -0.52 9.12
C GLN A 56 2.68 -0.98 8.74
N MET A 57 3.38 -1.70 9.62
CA MET A 57 4.73 -2.20 9.34
C MET A 57 4.79 -2.98 8.02
N ILE A 58 3.84 -3.91 7.79
CA ILE A 58 3.76 -4.67 6.54
C ILE A 58 3.54 -3.74 5.33
N GLN A 59 2.58 -2.82 5.41
CA GLN A 59 2.23 -1.92 4.32
C GLN A 59 3.41 -1.02 3.91
N TYR A 60 4.11 -0.45 4.89
CA TYR A 60 5.33 0.36 4.67
C TYR A 60 6.46 -0.48 4.06
N TRP A 61 6.66 -1.70 4.57
CA TRP A 61 7.67 -2.61 4.05
C TRP A 61 7.43 -2.98 2.59
N GLN A 62 6.19 -3.35 2.23
CA GLN A 62 5.78 -3.63 0.85
C GLN A 62 5.89 -2.39 -0.06
N SER A 63 5.55 -1.20 0.47
CA SER A 63 5.67 0.07 -0.28
C SER A 63 7.12 0.38 -0.63
N ARG A 64 8.02 0.28 0.36
CA ARG A 64 9.45 0.54 0.17
C ARG A 64 10.09 -0.47 -0.77
N LEU A 65 9.75 -1.75 -0.63
CA LEU A 65 10.21 -2.80 -1.54
C LEU A 65 9.77 -2.48 -2.99
N SER A 66 8.51 -2.07 -3.17
CA SER A 66 7.97 -1.75 -4.50
C SER A 66 8.75 -0.62 -5.17
N VAL A 67 8.97 0.49 -4.47
CA VAL A 67 9.75 1.61 -5.03
C VAL A 67 11.19 1.19 -5.34
N LYS A 68 11.87 0.44 -4.45
CA LYS A 68 13.23 -0.05 -4.71
C LYS A 68 13.29 -0.96 -5.95
N THR A 69 12.32 -1.84 -6.11
CA THR A 69 12.22 -2.75 -7.26
C THR A 69 12.07 -2.00 -8.58
N LEU A 70 11.20 -0.98 -8.61
CA LEU A 70 11.02 -0.15 -9.81
C LEU A 70 12.31 0.62 -10.12
N MET A 71 12.93 1.24 -9.12
CA MET A 71 14.19 1.97 -9.29
C MET A 71 15.33 1.08 -9.79
N ALA A 72 15.42 -0.17 -9.29
CA ALA A 72 16.41 -1.15 -9.74
C ALA A 72 16.25 -1.52 -11.22
N MET A 73 15.03 -1.45 -11.77
CA MET A 73 14.78 -1.62 -13.20
C MET A 73 15.08 -0.34 -13.99
N ILE A 74 14.67 0.82 -13.49
CA ILE A 74 14.80 2.11 -14.17
C ILE A 74 16.26 2.44 -14.44
N GLN A 75 17.12 2.34 -13.43
CA GLN A 75 18.49 2.84 -13.53
C GLN A 75 19.27 2.19 -14.71
N PRO A 76 19.33 0.86 -14.86
CA PRO A 76 20.02 0.24 -15.99
C PRO A 76 19.41 0.58 -17.36
N MET A 77 18.08 0.75 -17.43
CA MET A 77 17.42 1.15 -18.68
C MET A 77 17.75 2.59 -19.07
N VAL A 78 17.76 3.50 -18.09
CA VAL A 78 18.15 4.91 -18.27
C VAL A 78 19.61 4.99 -18.73
N ASP A 79 20.51 4.24 -18.12
CA ASP A 79 21.93 4.19 -18.48
C ASP A 79 22.12 3.67 -19.91
N LEU A 80 21.44 2.58 -20.28
CA LEU A 80 21.48 2.04 -21.65
C LEU A 80 20.98 3.07 -22.67
N LEU A 81 19.96 3.85 -22.34
CA LEU A 81 19.39 4.86 -23.21
C LEU A 81 20.22 6.15 -23.26
N GLY A 82 21.13 6.37 -22.31
CA GLY A 82 21.91 7.61 -22.18
C GLY A 82 21.07 8.78 -21.67
N LEU A 83 20.02 8.49 -20.90
CA LEU A 83 19.12 9.48 -20.30
C LEU A 83 19.61 9.89 -18.91
N LYS A 84 19.11 11.01 -18.40
CA LYS A 84 19.38 11.45 -17.02
C LYS A 84 18.23 11.05 -16.11
N LEU A 85 18.51 10.21 -15.11
CA LEU A 85 17.47 9.70 -14.20
C LEU A 85 16.66 10.82 -13.53
N ALA A 86 17.34 11.84 -12.99
CA ALA A 86 16.70 12.93 -12.25
C ALA A 86 15.66 13.70 -13.09
N ASP A 87 15.82 13.76 -14.41
CA ASP A 87 14.90 14.46 -15.32
C ASP A 87 13.63 13.65 -15.59
N LEU A 88 13.63 12.34 -15.30
CA LEU A 88 12.54 11.41 -15.57
C LEU A 88 11.66 11.11 -14.36
N LEU A 89 12.21 11.26 -13.15
CA LEU A 89 11.49 10.89 -11.94
C LEU A 89 10.32 11.84 -11.65
N PRO A 90 9.13 11.31 -11.32
CA PRO A 90 7.99 12.14 -10.98
C PRO A 90 8.27 12.92 -9.69
N LYS A 91 7.81 14.18 -9.66
CA LYS A 91 7.88 15.02 -8.46
C LYS A 91 6.68 14.76 -7.57
N ILE A 92 6.92 14.74 -6.26
CA ILE A 92 5.85 14.55 -5.29
C ILE A 92 5.13 15.90 -5.07
N PRO A 93 3.80 15.97 -5.30
CA PRO A 93 3.05 17.22 -5.17
C PRO A 93 3.25 17.87 -3.80
N PHE A 94 3.41 19.19 -3.78
CA PHE A 94 3.57 20.06 -2.60
C PHE A 94 4.81 19.82 -1.73
N LEU A 95 5.34 18.60 -1.66
CA LEU A 95 6.47 18.27 -0.77
C LEU A 95 7.82 18.73 -1.32
N ASN A 96 7.92 19.03 -2.62
CA ASN A 96 9.16 19.44 -3.27
C ASN A 96 10.35 18.50 -3.01
N ILE A 97 10.07 17.20 -2.93
CA ILE A 97 11.08 16.13 -2.84
C ILE A 97 10.97 15.22 -4.06
N SER A 98 12.11 14.71 -4.49
CA SER A 98 12.22 13.63 -5.47
C SER A 98 11.94 12.27 -4.85
N ILE A 99 11.70 11.26 -5.68
CA ILE A 99 11.58 9.86 -5.21
C ILE A 99 12.88 9.36 -4.59
N ILE A 100 14.06 9.80 -5.06
CA ILE A 100 15.34 9.42 -4.47
C ILE A 100 15.41 9.96 -3.04
N GLU A 101 15.10 11.24 -2.84
CA GLU A 101 15.06 11.86 -1.51
C GLU A 101 14.02 11.19 -0.61
N LEU A 102 12.81 10.87 -1.11
CA LEU A 102 11.80 10.12 -0.36
C LEU A 102 12.35 8.78 0.18
N MET A 103 13.19 8.12 -0.61
CA MET A 103 13.74 6.80 -0.29
C MET A 103 14.97 6.84 0.60
N GLU A 104 15.62 7.99 0.75
CA GLU A 104 16.79 8.19 1.62
C GLU A 104 16.43 8.90 2.93
N MET A 105 15.32 9.66 2.93
CA MET A 105 14.86 10.45 4.06
C MET A 105 14.45 9.59 5.26
N ASP A 106 14.72 10.09 6.47
CA ASP A 106 14.19 9.52 7.71
C ASP A 106 12.66 9.63 7.75
N ALA A 107 11.98 8.55 8.13
CA ALA A 107 10.52 8.51 8.09
C ALA A 107 9.85 9.51 9.05
N ASN A 108 10.51 9.90 10.15
CA ASN A 108 9.98 10.92 11.05
C ASN A 108 10.13 12.32 10.46
N VAL A 109 11.20 12.57 9.69
CA VAL A 109 11.37 13.82 8.93
C VAL A 109 10.28 13.92 7.87
N LEU A 110 10.04 12.84 7.10
CA LEU A 110 8.93 12.80 6.13
C LEU A 110 7.58 13.05 6.82
N ARG A 111 7.32 12.40 7.95
CA ARG A 111 6.10 12.61 8.74
C ARG A 111 5.94 14.08 9.13
N GLN A 112 7.00 14.74 9.58
CA GLN A 112 6.94 16.14 9.96
C GLN A 112 6.66 17.03 8.73
N GLN A 113 7.31 16.76 7.60
CA GLN A 113 7.10 17.50 6.35
C GLN A 113 5.68 17.35 5.79
N VAL A 114 5.06 16.17 5.92
CA VAL A 114 3.64 15.96 5.58
C VAL A 114 2.72 16.76 6.50
N LYS A 115 3.01 16.79 7.81
CA LYS A 115 2.23 17.60 8.77
C LYS A 115 2.31 19.09 8.44
N ASP A 116 3.50 19.58 8.12
CA ASP A 116 3.72 20.99 7.81
C ASP A 116 3.07 21.38 6.47
N THR A 117 3.20 20.51 5.45
CA THR A 117 2.53 20.68 4.15
C THR A 117 1.00 20.69 4.30
N LEU A 118 0.43 19.77 5.09
CA LEU A 118 -1.01 19.75 5.38
C LEU A 118 -1.46 21.04 6.06
N LYS A 119 -0.70 21.53 7.03
CA LYS A 119 -1.01 22.79 7.72
C LYS A 119 -0.95 23.99 6.77
N GLN A 120 -0.02 24.00 5.82
CA GLN A 120 0.18 25.10 4.88
C GLN A 120 -0.83 25.11 3.73
N HIS A 121 -1.18 23.93 3.20
CA HIS A 121 -1.95 23.80 1.95
C HIS A 121 -3.35 23.20 2.12
N GLY A 122 -3.65 22.59 3.28
CA GLY A 122 -4.97 22.07 3.62
C GLY A 122 -5.56 21.15 2.54
N GLN A 123 -6.78 21.46 2.10
CA GLN A 123 -7.52 20.66 1.13
C GLN A 123 -6.81 20.51 -0.22
N ALA A 124 -6.06 21.51 -0.68
CA ALA A 124 -5.35 21.41 -1.96
C ALA A 124 -4.31 20.28 -1.96
N PHE A 125 -3.68 20.03 -0.81
CA PHE A 125 -2.76 18.90 -0.65
C PHE A 125 -3.51 17.56 -0.64
N LEU A 126 -4.66 17.49 0.05
CA LEU A 126 -5.51 16.29 0.07
C LEU A 126 -6.03 15.95 -1.33
N ASP A 127 -6.48 16.94 -2.09
CA ASP A 127 -6.99 16.79 -3.45
C ASP A 127 -5.91 16.24 -4.39
N ALA A 128 -4.66 16.69 -4.25
CA ALA A 128 -3.55 16.15 -5.04
C ALA A 128 -3.21 14.69 -4.72
N LEU A 129 -3.58 14.20 -3.53
CA LEU A 129 -3.42 12.79 -3.15
C LEU A 129 -4.67 11.95 -3.40
N SER A 130 -5.80 12.56 -3.79
CA SER A 130 -7.12 11.90 -3.86
C SER A 130 -7.22 10.70 -4.81
N ALA A 131 -6.29 10.57 -5.76
CA ALA A 131 -6.19 9.37 -6.60
C ALA A 131 -5.82 8.11 -5.80
N PHE A 132 -5.17 8.27 -4.64
CA PHE A 132 -4.64 7.20 -3.78
C PHE A 132 -5.06 7.34 -2.30
N LEU A 133 -5.67 8.47 -1.93
CA LEU A 133 -6.17 8.76 -0.59
C LEU A 133 -7.69 8.89 -0.63
N PRO A 134 -8.45 7.96 -0.05
CA PRO A 134 -9.90 8.10 0.03
C PRO A 134 -10.28 9.32 0.88
N LEU A 135 -11.23 10.14 0.40
CA LEU A 135 -11.73 11.31 1.11
C LEU A 135 -13.23 11.16 1.44
N PRO A 136 -13.69 11.56 2.65
CA PRO A 136 -12.88 11.97 3.81
C PRO A 136 -11.98 10.82 4.29
N ILE A 137 -10.81 11.14 4.85
CA ILE A 137 -9.78 10.12 5.21
C ILE A 137 -10.38 9.06 6.12
N TYR A 138 -11.14 9.46 7.13
CA TYR A 138 -11.99 8.58 7.92
C TYR A 138 -13.38 9.18 8.10
N PHE A 139 -14.43 8.37 7.97
CA PHE A 139 -15.81 8.84 8.13
C PHE A 139 -16.14 9.06 9.62
N GLY A 140 -16.52 10.28 9.98
CA GLY A 140 -16.94 10.62 11.35
C GLY A 140 -15.83 10.53 12.41
N LEU A 141 -14.57 10.43 11.98
CA LEU A 141 -13.39 10.33 12.84
C LEU A 141 -12.36 11.36 12.38
N SER A 142 -11.69 11.99 13.33
CA SER A 142 -10.49 12.77 13.06
C SER A 142 -9.41 12.35 14.05
N ILE A 143 -8.42 11.65 13.52
CA ILE A 143 -7.29 11.11 14.30
C ILE A 143 -6.02 11.53 13.56
N PRO A 144 -5.41 12.68 13.92
CA PRO A 144 -4.32 13.26 13.13
C PRO A 144 -3.14 12.32 12.89
N SER A 145 -2.77 11.48 13.86
CA SER A 145 -1.68 10.50 13.69
C SER A 145 -1.99 9.47 12.61
N PHE A 146 -3.23 9.00 12.52
CA PHE A 146 -3.68 8.00 11.55
C PHE A 146 -3.80 8.63 10.16
N GLU A 147 -4.35 9.83 10.09
CA GLU A 147 -4.52 10.57 8.84
C GLU A 147 -3.17 10.87 8.17
N ILE A 148 -2.16 11.27 8.95
CA ILE A 148 -0.81 11.51 8.43
C ILE A 148 -0.18 10.22 7.88
N ASN A 149 -0.35 9.08 8.57
CA ASN A 149 0.13 7.80 8.04
C ASN A 149 -0.59 7.41 6.74
N ALA A 150 -1.91 7.63 6.66
CA ALA A 150 -2.68 7.43 5.43
C ALA A 150 -2.18 8.30 4.27
N MET A 151 -1.80 9.55 4.53
CA MET A 151 -1.21 10.45 3.52
C MET A 151 0.17 9.96 3.07
N ILE A 152 1.04 9.55 3.99
CA ILE A 152 2.36 9.00 3.65
C ILE A 152 2.23 7.76 2.76
N LYS A 153 1.29 6.86 3.08
CA LYS A 153 0.98 5.70 2.23
C LYS A 153 0.48 6.12 0.84
N ALA A 154 -0.38 7.12 0.75
CA ALA A 154 -0.82 7.68 -0.52
C ALA A 154 0.34 8.26 -1.35
N ILE A 155 1.33 8.89 -0.71
CA ILE A 155 2.55 9.39 -1.37
C ILE A 155 3.41 8.25 -1.94
N TYR A 156 3.57 7.15 -1.19
CA TYR A 156 4.26 5.95 -1.71
C TYR A 156 3.49 5.32 -2.88
N ASN A 157 2.16 5.24 -2.79
CA ASN A 157 1.32 4.72 -3.87
C ASN A 157 1.39 5.59 -5.13
N PHE A 158 1.34 6.92 -4.98
CA PHE A 158 1.57 7.87 -6.07
C PHE A 158 2.93 7.64 -6.74
N SER A 159 3.98 7.51 -5.92
CA SER A 159 5.34 7.28 -6.41
C SER A 159 5.43 5.95 -7.17
N GLY A 160 4.87 4.86 -6.62
CA GLY A 160 4.83 3.55 -7.26
C GLY A 160 4.11 3.58 -8.61
N ALA A 161 2.92 4.20 -8.67
CA ALA A 161 2.16 4.31 -9.91
C ALA A 161 2.92 5.11 -10.99
N GLY A 162 3.52 6.25 -10.62
CA GLY A 162 4.33 7.04 -11.56
C GLY A 162 5.56 6.30 -12.08
N LEU A 163 6.24 5.54 -11.22
CA LEU A 163 7.38 4.71 -11.60
C LEU A 163 6.98 3.52 -12.48
N ILE A 164 5.80 2.92 -12.30
CA ILE A 164 5.28 1.86 -13.17
C ILE A 164 5.13 2.37 -14.60
N GLU A 165 4.51 3.54 -14.79
CA GLU A 165 4.36 4.15 -16.12
C GLU A 165 5.71 4.52 -16.73
N LEU A 166 6.65 5.04 -15.93
CA LEU A 166 8.01 5.30 -16.39
C LEU A 166 8.72 4.03 -16.85
N VAL A 167 8.66 2.95 -16.06
CA VAL A 167 9.26 1.65 -16.42
C VAL A 167 8.67 1.12 -17.72
N LYS A 168 7.34 1.17 -17.88
CA LYS A 168 6.68 0.76 -19.10
C LYS A 168 7.21 1.52 -20.32
N GLY A 169 7.27 2.85 -20.23
CA GLY A 169 7.80 3.68 -21.31
C GLY A 169 9.29 3.48 -21.60
N LEU A 170 10.09 3.15 -20.58
CA LEU A 170 11.51 2.80 -20.74
C LEU A 170 11.70 1.43 -21.39
N ILE A 171 10.87 0.45 -21.04
CA ILE A 171 10.90 -0.88 -21.66
C ILE A 171 10.68 -0.76 -23.17
N ASP A 172 9.68 0.00 -23.61
CA ASP A 172 9.40 0.19 -25.05
C ASP A 172 10.61 0.81 -25.78
N GLN A 173 11.26 1.81 -25.17
CA GLN A 173 12.46 2.44 -25.73
C GLN A 173 13.65 1.48 -25.78
N VAL A 174 13.86 0.67 -24.74
CA VAL A 174 14.93 -0.32 -24.68
C VAL A 174 14.72 -1.41 -25.73
N LEU A 175 13.50 -1.94 -25.86
CA LEU A 175 13.16 -2.94 -26.88
C LEU A 175 13.45 -2.40 -28.28
N SER A 176 13.08 -1.14 -28.55
CA SER A 176 13.40 -0.47 -29.82
C SER A 176 14.92 -0.34 -30.04
N LYS A 177 15.67 0.14 -29.04
CA LYS A 177 17.12 0.32 -29.14
C LYS A 177 17.86 -1.00 -29.36
N LEU A 178 17.40 -2.07 -28.71
CA LEU A 178 17.97 -3.41 -28.84
C LEU A 178 17.40 -4.21 -30.02
N LYS A 179 16.44 -3.66 -30.77
CA LYS A 179 15.73 -4.32 -31.87
C LYS A 179 15.10 -5.66 -31.47
N ILE A 180 14.57 -5.74 -30.25
CA ILE A 180 13.88 -6.92 -29.72
C ILE A 180 12.40 -6.82 -30.09
N ASN A 181 11.88 -7.81 -30.80
CA ASN A 181 10.46 -7.89 -31.15
C ASN A 181 9.67 -8.57 -30.03
N ALA A 182 9.38 -7.83 -28.96
CA ALA A 182 8.53 -8.24 -27.85
C ALA A 182 7.62 -7.08 -27.45
N VAL A 183 6.52 -7.37 -26.76
CA VAL A 183 5.58 -6.36 -26.25
C VAL A 183 5.23 -6.69 -24.82
N LEU A 184 5.38 -5.71 -23.93
CA LEU A 184 4.88 -5.81 -22.56
C LEU A 184 3.38 -5.50 -22.54
N THR A 185 2.58 -6.47 -22.13
CA THR A 185 1.14 -6.27 -21.90
C THR A 185 0.85 -6.24 -20.40
N LEU A 186 0.28 -5.13 -19.93
CA LEU A 186 -0.10 -4.94 -18.53
C LEU A 186 -1.61 -4.83 -18.40
N PRO A 187 -2.22 -5.42 -17.35
CA PRO A 187 -3.61 -5.16 -17.04
C PRO A 187 -3.78 -3.70 -16.61
N LYS A 188 -4.96 -3.14 -16.85
CA LYS A 188 -5.28 -1.78 -16.43
C LYS A 188 -5.32 -1.74 -14.90
N LEU A 189 -4.54 -0.85 -14.29
CA LEU A 189 -4.66 -0.58 -12.86
C LEU A 189 -6.03 0.08 -12.58
N PRO A 190 -6.78 -0.42 -11.59
CA PRO A 190 -8.00 0.24 -11.19
C PRO A 190 -7.69 1.57 -10.52
N THR A 191 -8.61 2.51 -10.64
CA THR A 191 -8.61 3.77 -9.89
C THR A 191 -9.35 3.60 -8.57
N LEU A 192 -9.03 4.45 -7.60
CA LEU A 192 -9.74 4.45 -6.31
C LEU A 192 -11.25 4.64 -6.48
N LYS A 193 -11.66 5.49 -7.43
CA LYS A 193 -13.07 5.74 -7.76
C LYS A 193 -13.76 4.51 -8.35
N GLU A 194 -13.08 3.76 -9.22
CA GLU A 194 -13.60 2.48 -9.74
C GLU A 194 -13.79 1.47 -8.60
N LEU A 195 -12.82 1.38 -7.67
CA LEU A 195 -12.95 0.53 -6.48
C LEU A 195 -14.15 0.95 -5.60
N GLN A 196 -14.29 2.23 -5.29
CA GLN A 196 -15.43 2.76 -4.51
C GLN A 196 -16.77 2.43 -5.17
N THR A 197 -16.86 2.65 -6.48
CA THR A 197 -18.08 2.39 -7.26
C THR A 197 -18.46 0.92 -7.21
N MET A 198 -17.50 0.02 -7.44
CA MET A 198 -17.76 -1.42 -7.38
C MET A 198 -18.15 -1.90 -5.98
N ILE A 199 -17.58 -1.34 -4.90
CA ILE A 199 -18.02 -1.67 -3.53
C ILE A 199 -19.51 -1.36 -3.39
N VAL A 200 -19.92 -0.15 -3.80
CA VAL A 200 -21.32 0.30 -3.74
C VAL A 200 -22.23 -0.59 -4.57
N GLU A 201 -21.89 -0.82 -5.84
CA GLU A 201 -22.68 -1.61 -6.78
C GLU A 201 -22.81 -3.08 -6.35
N MET A 202 -21.72 -3.68 -5.90
CA MET A 202 -21.71 -5.07 -5.44
C MET A 202 -22.59 -5.24 -4.20
N VAL A 203 -22.45 -4.36 -3.21
CA VAL A 203 -23.28 -4.42 -1.99
C VAL A 203 -24.76 -4.23 -2.34
N LYS A 204 -25.06 -3.25 -3.21
CA LYS A 204 -26.41 -3.00 -3.68
C LYS A 204 -27.02 -4.24 -4.32
N ALA A 205 -26.33 -4.85 -5.29
CA ALA A 205 -26.78 -6.05 -5.97
C ALA A 205 -27.00 -7.22 -5.00
N LYS A 206 -26.14 -7.38 -3.98
CA LYS A 206 -26.30 -8.43 -2.96
C LYS A 206 -27.51 -8.21 -2.06
N ILE A 207 -27.78 -6.96 -1.65
CA ILE A 207 -28.98 -6.63 -0.88
C ILE A 207 -30.23 -6.91 -1.71
N GLU A 208 -30.26 -6.49 -2.97
CA GLU A 208 -31.40 -6.74 -3.87
C GLU A 208 -31.65 -8.24 -4.05
N THR A 209 -30.58 -9.02 -4.23
CA THR A 209 -30.67 -10.48 -4.37
C THR A 209 -31.24 -11.16 -3.13
N ILE A 210 -30.87 -10.70 -1.93
CA ILE A 210 -31.25 -11.35 -0.66
C ILE A 210 -32.60 -10.87 -0.15
N THR A 211 -32.91 -9.58 -0.32
CA THR A 211 -34.12 -8.96 0.25
C THR A 211 -35.26 -8.83 -0.75
N GLY A 212 -34.99 -8.96 -2.06
CA GLY A 212 -35.97 -8.72 -3.12
C GLY A 212 -36.40 -7.26 -3.29
N ALA A 213 -35.88 -6.35 -2.44
CA ALA A 213 -36.16 -4.92 -2.50
C ALA A 213 -35.04 -4.18 -3.25
N VAL A 214 -35.41 -3.28 -4.15
CA VAL A 214 -34.47 -2.34 -4.77
C VAL A 214 -33.86 -1.49 -3.67
N ALA A 215 -32.56 -1.64 -3.43
CA ALA A 215 -31.88 -0.87 -2.40
C ALA A 215 -31.78 0.60 -2.85
N GLU A 216 -32.04 1.53 -1.92
CA GLU A 216 -31.82 2.96 -2.15
C GLU A 216 -30.36 3.21 -2.58
N ALA A 217 -30.13 4.28 -3.35
CA ALA A 217 -28.78 4.65 -3.74
C ALA A 217 -27.97 5.03 -2.48
N PHE A 218 -26.88 4.30 -2.22
CA PHE A 218 -25.93 4.68 -1.18
C PHE A 218 -25.20 5.96 -1.60
N ALA A 219 -25.01 6.90 -0.67
CA ALA A 219 -24.29 8.13 -0.97
C ALA A 219 -22.78 7.90 -1.18
N ASN A 220 -22.24 6.84 -0.57
CA ASN A 220 -20.82 6.47 -0.63
C ASN A 220 -20.59 5.01 -0.22
N GLU A 221 -19.35 4.54 -0.40
CA GLU A 221 -18.89 3.20 -0.05
C GLU A 221 -19.03 2.87 1.44
N PHE A 222 -18.94 3.84 2.34
CA PHE A 222 -19.06 3.59 3.77
C PHE A 222 -20.50 3.27 4.18
N GLU A 223 -21.48 3.98 3.63
CA GLU A 223 -22.90 3.64 3.84
C GLU A 223 -23.24 2.26 3.30
N ALA A 224 -22.72 1.92 2.12
CA ALA A 224 -22.88 0.59 1.53
C ALA A 224 -22.31 -0.48 2.46
N VAL A 225 -21.03 -0.37 2.85
CA VAL A 225 -20.37 -1.34 3.73
C VAL A 225 -21.05 -1.45 5.09
N LYS A 226 -21.49 -0.32 5.68
CA LYS A 226 -22.26 -0.32 6.93
C LYS A 226 -23.55 -1.12 6.78
N LYS A 227 -24.26 -0.97 5.67
CA LYS A 227 -25.48 -1.73 5.39
C LYS A 227 -25.18 -3.21 5.19
N ALA A 228 -24.09 -3.55 4.51
CA ALA A 228 -23.64 -4.94 4.31
C ALA A 228 -23.33 -5.64 5.64
N VAL A 229 -22.63 -4.99 6.57
CA VAL A 229 -22.36 -5.54 7.91
C VAL A 229 -23.67 -5.78 8.68
N GLN A 230 -24.60 -4.81 8.61
CA GLN A 230 -25.84 -4.87 9.39
C GLN A 230 -26.82 -5.92 8.86
N VAL A 231 -27.05 -5.94 7.54
CA VAL A 231 -28.11 -6.73 6.89
C VAL A 231 -27.56 -8.06 6.37
N LEU A 232 -26.42 -8.03 5.68
CA LEU A 232 -25.86 -9.21 5.02
C LEU A 232 -24.92 -10.00 5.93
N LYS A 233 -24.56 -9.45 7.10
CA LYS A 233 -23.55 -10.02 8.03
C LYS A 233 -22.20 -10.27 7.34
N MET A 234 -21.87 -9.44 6.36
CA MET A 234 -20.61 -9.51 5.63
C MET A 234 -19.60 -8.55 6.25
N ASP A 235 -18.44 -9.07 6.62
CA ASP A 235 -17.30 -8.25 7.03
C ASP A 235 -16.57 -7.65 5.83
N ILE A 236 -15.59 -6.79 6.09
CA ILE A 236 -14.78 -6.15 5.05
C ILE A 236 -14.10 -7.18 4.16
N ASN A 237 -13.53 -8.24 4.74
CA ASN A 237 -12.86 -9.26 3.94
C ASN A 237 -13.82 -9.94 2.96
N ALA A 238 -15.03 -10.32 3.40
CA ALA A 238 -16.04 -10.91 2.55
C ALA A 238 -16.43 -9.97 1.40
N ILE A 239 -16.60 -8.68 1.68
CA ILE A 239 -16.89 -7.64 0.68
C ILE A 239 -15.78 -7.56 -0.37
N PHE A 240 -14.53 -7.40 0.06
CA PHE A 240 -13.39 -7.23 -0.86
C PHE A 240 -13.02 -8.51 -1.62
N ALA A 241 -13.26 -9.69 -1.05
CA ALA A 241 -13.04 -10.97 -1.73
C ALA A 241 -13.97 -11.19 -2.93
N MET A 242 -15.08 -10.45 -3.02
CA MET A 242 -15.98 -10.47 -4.18
C MET A 242 -15.59 -9.45 -5.25
N ILE A 243 -14.64 -8.56 -4.97
CA ILE A 243 -14.23 -7.53 -5.91
C ILE A 243 -13.21 -8.12 -6.88
N GLN A 244 -13.58 -8.13 -8.16
CA GLN A 244 -12.76 -8.68 -9.23
C GLN A 244 -12.55 -7.66 -10.34
N PHE A 245 -11.29 -7.33 -10.59
CA PHE A 245 -10.87 -6.62 -11.80
C PHE A 245 -10.35 -7.60 -12.85
N PRO A 246 -10.65 -7.40 -14.14
CA PRO A 246 -10.15 -8.27 -15.21
C PRO A 246 -8.62 -8.38 -15.20
N SER A 247 -8.12 -9.61 -15.31
CA SER A 247 -6.68 -9.92 -15.41
C SER A 247 -5.84 -9.52 -14.19
N LEU A 248 -6.48 -9.21 -13.06
CA LEU A 248 -5.86 -8.95 -11.76
C LEU A 248 -6.30 -10.02 -10.74
N PRO A 249 -5.46 -10.32 -9.74
CA PRO A 249 -5.77 -11.32 -8.73
C PRO A 249 -6.90 -10.86 -7.80
N VAL A 250 -7.61 -11.81 -7.20
CA VAL A 250 -8.52 -11.52 -6.08
C VAL A 250 -7.68 -11.30 -4.82
N ILE A 251 -7.93 -10.19 -4.12
CA ILE A 251 -7.24 -9.86 -2.87
C ILE A 251 -8.07 -10.39 -1.70
N LYS A 252 -7.36 -10.99 -0.74
CA LYS A 252 -7.93 -11.48 0.51
C LYS A 252 -7.26 -10.78 1.67
N PHE A 253 -8.06 -10.48 2.68
CA PHE A 253 -7.60 -9.92 3.94
C PHE A 253 -7.85 -10.91 5.08
N PRO A 254 -7.19 -10.72 6.24
CA PRO A 254 -7.52 -11.48 7.43
C PRO A 254 -8.96 -11.23 7.86
N SER A 255 -9.58 -12.24 8.48
CA SER A 255 -10.87 -12.11 9.16
C SER A 255 -10.73 -12.68 10.59
N PRO A 256 -10.95 -11.87 11.64
CA PRO A 256 -11.22 -10.42 11.61
C PRO A 256 -10.05 -9.61 11.03
N PHE A 257 -10.34 -8.43 10.45
CA PHE A 257 -9.33 -7.58 9.81
C PHE A 257 -8.28 -7.08 10.81
N TYR A 258 -8.76 -6.64 11.99
CA TYR A 258 -7.95 -6.40 13.18
C TYR A 258 -8.52 -7.19 14.36
N PRO A 259 -7.80 -8.18 14.91
CA PRO A 259 -8.31 -9.01 16.01
C PRO A 259 -8.61 -8.28 17.33
N ASP A 260 -7.88 -7.20 17.64
CA ASP A 260 -7.96 -6.46 18.90
C ASP A 260 -8.62 -5.08 18.77
N PHE A 261 -9.12 -4.74 17.57
CA PHE A 261 -9.69 -3.44 17.25
C PHE A 261 -10.82 -3.59 16.23
N SER A 262 -11.94 -2.89 16.41
CA SER A 262 -12.99 -2.83 15.37
C SER A 262 -13.49 -1.41 15.24
N CYS A 263 -13.36 -0.88 14.03
CA CYS A 263 -13.82 0.45 13.67
C CYS A 263 -14.02 0.48 12.16
N LEU A 264 -15.28 0.30 11.73
CA LEU A 264 -15.62 0.14 10.31
C LEU A 264 -15.06 1.26 9.42
N ALA A 265 -15.06 2.51 9.89
CA ALA A 265 -14.55 3.64 9.13
C ALA A 265 -13.03 3.55 8.90
N PHE A 266 -12.28 3.13 9.93
CA PHE A 266 -10.85 2.90 9.82
C PHE A 266 -10.53 1.68 8.98
N GLU A 267 -11.16 0.54 9.31
CA GLU A 267 -10.93 -0.74 8.65
C GLU A 267 -11.21 -0.66 7.15
N LEU A 268 -12.30 0.00 6.75
CA LEU A 268 -12.63 0.20 5.34
C LEU A 268 -11.54 0.98 4.61
N ARG A 269 -11.04 2.05 5.22
CA ARG A 269 -10.05 2.95 4.61
C ARG A 269 -8.70 2.26 4.45
N GLU A 270 -8.28 1.51 5.46
CA GLU A 270 -7.08 0.67 5.40
C GLU A 270 -7.23 -0.44 4.35
N ALA A 271 -8.36 -1.14 4.32
CA ALA A 271 -8.62 -2.18 3.31
C ALA A 271 -8.56 -1.62 1.88
N MET A 272 -9.11 -0.42 1.64
CA MET A 272 -9.01 0.23 0.32
C MET A 272 -7.57 0.54 -0.06
N GLN A 273 -6.76 1.12 0.83
CA GLN A 273 -5.36 1.43 0.54
C GLN A 273 -4.54 0.16 0.29
N MET A 274 -4.73 -0.87 1.12
CA MET A 274 -4.08 -2.16 0.96
C MET A 274 -4.49 -2.88 -0.33
N TYR A 275 -5.77 -2.80 -0.72
CA TYR A 275 -6.26 -3.35 -1.97
C TYR A 275 -5.56 -2.71 -3.17
N MET A 276 -5.51 -1.36 -3.20
CA MET A 276 -4.86 -0.61 -4.27
C MET A 276 -3.36 -0.92 -4.37
N GLN A 277 -2.68 -1.04 -3.23
CA GLN A 277 -1.28 -1.44 -3.17
C GLN A 277 -1.07 -2.85 -3.73
N ALA A 278 -1.94 -3.80 -3.38
CA ALA A 278 -1.87 -5.17 -3.88
C ALA A 278 -2.10 -5.26 -5.41
N MET A 279 -3.01 -4.44 -5.95
CA MET A 279 -3.20 -4.32 -7.41
C MET A 279 -1.93 -3.83 -8.11
N MET A 280 -1.27 -2.81 -7.56
CA MET A 280 0.00 -2.31 -8.09
C MET A 280 1.10 -3.38 -8.05
N MET A 281 1.24 -4.10 -6.94
CA MET A 281 2.21 -5.18 -6.82
C MET A 281 1.99 -6.29 -7.86
N ALA A 282 0.74 -6.65 -8.15
CA ALA A 282 0.41 -7.65 -9.18
C ALA A 282 0.81 -7.19 -10.60
N VAL A 283 0.67 -5.89 -10.91
CA VAL A 283 1.16 -5.32 -12.17
C VAL A 283 2.68 -5.33 -12.21
N MET A 284 3.32 -4.94 -11.12
CA MET A 284 4.79 -4.94 -11.01
C MET A 284 5.38 -6.34 -11.19
N GLU A 285 4.74 -7.37 -10.67
CA GLU A 285 5.17 -8.76 -10.86
C GLU A 285 5.23 -9.15 -12.35
N LYS A 286 4.25 -8.71 -13.15
CA LYS A 286 4.27 -8.92 -14.61
C LYS A 286 5.43 -8.18 -15.28
N ILE A 287 5.71 -6.94 -14.85
CA ILE A 287 6.85 -6.15 -15.34
C ILE A 287 8.17 -6.87 -15.02
N VAL A 288 8.36 -7.24 -13.75
CA VAL A 288 9.57 -7.96 -13.28
C VAL A 288 9.77 -9.25 -14.07
N SER A 289 8.70 -10.01 -14.29
CA SER A 289 8.74 -11.26 -15.06
C SER A 289 9.16 -11.01 -16.51
N PHE A 290 8.62 -9.97 -17.14
CA PHE A 290 9.00 -9.57 -18.50
C PHE A 290 10.48 -9.14 -18.56
N VAL A 291 10.93 -8.30 -17.64
CA VAL A 291 12.31 -7.83 -17.58
C VAL A 291 13.28 -9.00 -17.41
N LYS A 292 12.98 -9.95 -16.51
CA LYS A 292 13.80 -11.16 -16.33
C LYS A 292 13.87 -12.03 -17.59
N ALA A 293 12.77 -12.15 -18.33
CA ALA A 293 12.69 -13.02 -19.49
C ALA A 293 13.26 -12.39 -20.77
N VAL A 294 12.93 -11.11 -21.03
CA VAL A 294 13.17 -10.43 -22.31
C VAL A 294 14.37 -9.48 -22.23
N LEU A 295 14.60 -8.86 -21.07
CA LEU A 295 15.67 -7.87 -20.85
C LEU A 295 16.75 -8.41 -19.91
N SER A 296 16.94 -9.73 -19.87
CA SER A 296 17.97 -10.39 -19.04
C SER A 296 19.39 -9.86 -19.29
N ILE A 297 19.65 -9.35 -20.49
CA ILE A 297 20.91 -8.70 -20.87
C ILE A 297 21.25 -7.47 -20.01
N LEU A 298 20.25 -6.82 -19.39
CA LEU A 298 20.48 -5.69 -18.47
C LEU A 298 20.99 -6.14 -17.10
N ASN A 299 20.99 -7.45 -16.81
CA ASN A 299 21.45 -8.04 -15.55
C ASN A 299 20.87 -7.37 -14.29
N ILE A 300 19.60 -6.99 -14.35
CA ILE A 300 18.91 -6.30 -13.24
C ILE A 300 18.78 -7.24 -12.04
N GLN A 301 19.25 -6.77 -10.90
CA GLN A 301 19.12 -7.46 -9.60
C GLN A 301 17.97 -6.85 -8.82
N PHE A 302 17.05 -7.69 -8.34
CA PHE A 302 15.89 -7.24 -7.59
C PHE A 302 16.19 -7.21 -6.09
N PRO A 303 15.81 -6.14 -5.40
CA PRO A 303 16.12 -5.98 -3.99
C PRO A 303 15.34 -6.99 -3.12
N SER A 304 15.95 -7.34 -2.00
CA SER A 304 15.29 -7.92 -0.84
C SER A 304 15.45 -6.95 0.33
N ILE A 305 14.43 -6.82 1.16
CA ILE A 305 14.52 -6.07 2.41
C ILE A 305 14.32 -7.08 3.53
N CYS A 306 15.30 -7.19 4.42
CA CYS A 306 15.24 -8.02 5.60
C CYS A 306 15.14 -7.14 6.85
N ILE A 307 14.28 -7.53 7.80
CA ILE A 307 14.16 -6.90 9.10
C ILE A 307 14.39 -7.93 10.19
N ASP A 308 15.09 -7.51 11.24
CA ASP A 308 15.18 -8.29 12.46
C ASP A 308 14.03 -7.85 13.38
N ILE A 309 13.17 -8.79 13.73
CA ILE A 309 12.08 -8.52 14.68
C ILE A 309 12.63 -8.91 16.06
N PRO A 310 12.85 -7.93 16.97
CA PRO A 310 13.25 -8.23 18.34
C PRO A 310 12.08 -8.92 19.02
N ASP A 311 12.24 -10.20 19.32
CA ASP A 311 11.30 -10.94 20.17
C ASP A 311 11.14 -10.19 21.49
N LYS A 312 9.92 -10.15 22.03
CA LYS A 312 9.75 -9.84 23.45
C LYS A 312 10.58 -10.89 24.20
N LEU A 313 11.62 -10.47 24.92
CA LEU A 313 12.13 -11.24 26.05
C LEU A 313 10.91 -11.60 26.89
N ASP A 314 10.74 -12.90 27.18
CA ASP A 314 9.66 -13.46 27.98
C ASP A 314 9.37 -12.57 29.19
N ILE A 315 8.37 -11.69 29.07
CA ILE A 315 7.69 -11.19 30.25
C ILE A 315 6.69 -12.31 30.53
N PRO A 316 6.85 -13.05 31.64
CA PRO A 316 5.89 -14.10 31.98
C PRO A 316 4.50 -13.48 31.92
N ASP A 317 3.55 -14.16 31.29
CA ASP A 317 2.14 -13.84 31.48
C ASP A 317 1.93 -13.81 32.99
N ASN A 318 1.76 -12.62 33.58
CA ASN A 318 1.48 -12.53 34.99
C ASN A 318 0.10 -13.19 35.17
N PRO A 319 0.00 -14.38 35.80
CA PRO A 319 -1.28 -15.07 35.92
C PRO A 319 -2.20 -14.36 36.91
N ASN A 320 -1.68 -13.36 37.64
CA ASN A 320 -2.41 -12.62 38.65
C ASN A 320 -2.54 -11.16 38.21
N GLY A 321 -3.66 -10.86 37.57
CA GLY A 321 -4.16 -9.50 37.48
C GLY A 321 -4.32 -8.89 38.88
N THR A 322 -3.76 -7.70 39.05
CA THR A 322 -4.15 -6.71 40.06
C THR A 322 -4.27 -5.38 39.36
#